data_AF-A0A1V4UUA8-F1
#
_entry.id   AF-A0A1V4UUA8-F1
#
_cell.length_a   1.000
_cell.length_b   1.000
_cell.length_c   1.000
_cell.angle_alpha   90.00
_cell.angle_beta   90.00
_cell.angle_gamma   90.00
#
_symmetry.space_group_name_H-M   'P 1'
#
loop_
_entity.id
_entity.type
_entity.pdbx_description
1 polymer ?
#
loop_
_entity_poly.entity_id
_entity_poly.type
_entity_poly.pdbx_seq_one_letter_code
_entity_poly.pdbx_strand_id
1 'polypeptide(L)'
;MSEEKELVITKDDYIEFLSVRLRLQGSCQREIENVSFPFLFASGSELLRTYILGASEFTSSLPDRYKLPDRGFIWYLFSQAVKEIHVMPEEMRIKYELREEYHKPFKQFYL
;
A
#
# COMPACT_ATOMS: atom_id res chain seq x y z
N MET A 1 10.26 2.16 21.84
CA MET A 1 9.77 3.42 21.24
C MET A 1 9.88 3.24 19.74
N SER A 2 8.75 3.01 19.06
CA SER A 2 8.70 2.93 17.61
C SER A 2 8.88 4.31 16.99
N GLU A 3 9.65 4.37 15.91
CA GLU A 3 9.91 5.61 15.17
C GLU A 3 8.78 5.85 14.16
N GLU A 4 8.29 7.09 14.11
CA GLU A 4 7.33 7.50 13.09
C GLU A 4 8.03 7.56 11.73
N LYS A 5 7.40 6.94 10.72
CA LYS A 5 7.87 6.91 9.34
C LYS A 5 6.90 7.63 8.43
N GLU A 6 7.43 8.28 7.39
CA GLU A 6 6.65 8.88 6.31
C GLU A 6 6.99 8.19 5.00
N LEU A 7 6.00 7.60 4.35
CA LEU A 7 6.08 7.12 2.98
C LEU A 7 5.52 8.20 2.05
N VAL A 8 6.34 8.67 1.12
CA VAL A 8 5.94 9.59 0.05
C VAL A 8 5.88 8.80 -1.25
N ILE A 9 4.75 8.90 -1.95
CA ILE A 9 4.49 8.19 -3.19
C ILE A 9 4.17 9.23 -4.26
N THR A 10 5.02 9.32 -5.27
CA THR A 10 4.75 10.17 -6.43
C THR A 10 4.04 9.35 -7.51
N LYS A 11 3.30 10.05 -8.37
CA LYS A 11 2.60 9.41 -9.49
C LYS A 11 3.58 8.75 -10.46
N ASP A 12 4.72 9.38 -10.70
CA ASP A 12 5.76 8.86 -11.59
C ASP A 12 6.31 7.53 -11.07
N ASP A 13 6.66 7.44 -9.79
CA ASP A 13 7.15 6.18 -9.18
C ASP A 13 6.11 5.07 -9.26
N TYR A 14 4.84 5.41 -9.08
CA TYR A 14 3.74 4.46 -9.17
C TYR A 14 3.49 3.99 -10.61
N ILE A 15 3.56 4.89 -11.60
CA ILE A 15 3.46 4.54 -13.02
C ILE A 15 4.62 3.65 -13.43
N GLU A 16 5.84 3.96 -13.00
CA GLU A 16 7.02 3.13 -13.27
C GLU A 16 6.80 1.71 -12.73
N PHE A 17 6.37 1.59 -11.47
CA PHE A 17 6.01 0.30 -10.88
C PHE A 17 4.96 -0.47 -11.70
N LEU A 18 3.89 0.21 -12.13
CA LEU A 18 2.84 -0.42 -12.94
C LEU A 18 3.36 -0.85 -14.31
N SER A 19 4.21 -0.05 -14.95
CA SER A 19 4.78 -0.35 -16.26
C SER A 19 5.57 -1.67 -16.22
N VAL A 20 6.39 -1.86 -15.19
CA VAL A 20 7.18 -3.08 -14.97
C VAL A 20 6.26 -4.25 -14.61
N ARG A 21 5.33 -4.04 -13.67
CA ARG A 21 4.47 -5.11 -13.14
C ARG A 21 3.48 -5.65 -14.16
N LEU A 22 2.88 -4.77 -14.95
CA LEU A 22 1.86 -5.11 -15.94
C LEU A 22 2.43 -5.28 -17.35
N ARG A 23 3.73 -5.04 -17.55
CA ARG A 23 4.41 -5.09 -18.86
C ARG A 23 3.69 -4.25 -19.91
N LEU A 24 3.30 -3.04 -19.53
CA LEU A 24 2.45 -2.18 -20.36
C LEU A 24 3.21 -1.72 -21.62
N GLN A 25 2.49 -1.64 -22.74
CA GLN A 25 2.97 -1.09 -24.00
C GLN A 25 1.89 -0.23 -24.66
N GLY A 26 2.28 0.84 -25.36
CA GLY A 26 1.39 1.62 -26.20
C GLY A 26 0.28 2.36 -25.45
N SER A 27 -0.98 2.19 -25.88
CA SER A 27 -2.13 2.95 -25.38
C SER A 27 -2.51 2.65 -23.93
N CYS A 28 -2.27 1.44 -23.43
CA CYS A 28 -2.61 1.05 -22.06
C CYS A 28 -1.83 1.83 -21.00
N GLN A 29 -0.62 2.30 -21.33
CA GLN A 29 0.18 3.12 -20.41
C GLN A 29 -0.45 4.51 -20.21
N ARG A 30 -0.95 5.13 -21.29
CA ARG A 30 -1.58 6.46 -21.26
C ARG A 30 -2.88 6.48 -20.47
N GLU A 31 -3.65 5.40 -20.48
CA GLU A 31 -4.90 5.33 -19.70
C GLU A 31 -4.64 5.33 -18.19
N ILE A 32 -3.56 4.68 -17.75
CA ILE A 32 -3.17 4.65 -16.34
C ILE A 32 -2.65 6.01 -15.87
N GLU A 33 -1.91 6.73 -16.73
CA GLU A 33 -1.43 8.09 -16.45
C GLU A 33 -2.57 9.07 -16.14
N ASN A 34 -3.78 8.81 -16.65
CA ASN A 34 -4.95 9.65 -16.42
C ASN A 34 -5.67 9.38 -15.09
N VAL A 35 -5.30 8.31 -14.38
CA VAL A 35 -5.93 7.96 -13.10
C VAL A 35 -5.19 8.64 -11.95
N SER A 36 -5.91 9.39 -11.13
CA SER A 36 -5.34 10.10 -9.98
C SER A 36 -5.35 9.27 -8.70
N PHE A 37 -4.45 9.58 -7.77
CA PHE A 37 -4.40 8.86 -6.49
C PHE A 37 -5.69 8.92 -5.65
N PRO A 38 -6.44 10.04 -5.58
CA PRO A 38 -7.71 10.06 -4.85
C PRO A 38 -8.68 8.97 -5.33
N PHE A 39 -8.77 8.77 -6.65
CA PHE A 39 -9.61 7.72 -7.21
C PHE A 39 -9.10 6.32 -6.84
N LEU A 40 -7.81 6.05 -7.06
CA LEU A 40 -7.19 4.74 -6.76
C LEU A 40 -7.30 4.36 -5.29
N PHE A 41 -7.16 5.35 -4.41
CA PHE A 41 -7.29 5.17 -2.97
C PHE A 41 -8.73 4.86 -2.57
N ALA A 42 -9.68 5.69 -3.00
CA ALA A 42 -11.09 5.53 -2.67
C ALA A 42 -11.68 4.24 -3.25
N SER A 43 -11.22 3.79 -4.42
CA SER A 43 -11.66 2.54 -5.04
C SER A 43 -11.08 1.29 -4.36
N GLY A 44 -10.12 1.44 -3.44
CA GLY A 44 -9.45 0.32 -2.80
C GLY A 44 -8.55 -0.49 -3.73
N SER A 45 -7.92 0.16 -4.72
CA SER A 45 -7.07 -0.48 -5.74
C SER A 45 -6.05 -1.46 -5.14
N GLU A 46 -6.11 -2.73 -5.53
CA GLU A 46 -5.18 -3.76 -5.07
C GLU A 46 -3.74 -3.48 -5.51
N LEU A 47 -3.57 -2.90 -6.71
CA LEU A 47 -2.26 -2.52 -7.23
C LEU A 47 -1.62 -1.41 -6.40
N LEU A 48 -2.40 -0.40 -6.01
CA LEU A 48 -1.94 0.67 -5.13
C LEU A 48 -1.58 0.13 -3.73
N ARG A 49 -2.43 -0.73 -3.15
CA ARG A 49 -2.13 -1.39 -1.87
C ARG A 49 -0.85 -2.22 -1.94
N THR A 50 -0.66 -2.96 -3.04
CA THR A 50 0.55 -3.76 -3.27
C THR A 50 1.79 -2.87 -3.34
N TYR A 51 1.71 -1.74 -4.05
CA TYR A 51 2.79 -0.77 -4.11
C TYR A 51 3.13 -0.21 -2.74
N ILE A 52 2.12 0.26 -1.98
CA ILE A 52 2.29 0.80 -0.62
C ILE A 52 2.99 -0.20 0.30
N LEU A 53 2.54 -1.47 0.30
CA LEU A 53 3.13 -2.51 1.14
C LEU A 53 4.57 -2.88 0.75
N GLY A 54 4.90 -2.76 -0.54
CA GLY A 54 6.27 -2.94 -1.04
C GLY A 54 7.17 -1.78 -0.66
N ALA A 55 6.75 -0.55 -0.98
CA ALA A 55 7.53 0.67 -0.76
C ALA A 55 7.74 1.02 0.72
N SER A 56 6.79 0.65 1.59
CA SER A 56 6.93 0.84 3.06
C SER A 56 7.83 -0.19 3.73
N GLU A 57 8.27 -1.23 3.01
CA GLU A 57 8.96 -2.41 3.56
C GLU A 57 8.23 -3.03 4.77
N PHE A 58 6.91 -2.82 4.87
CA PHE A 58 6.15 -3.22 6.05
C PHE A 58 6.17 -4.73 6.23
N THR A 59 6.00 -5.47 5.13
CA THR A 59 5.94 -6.94 5.14
C THR A 59 7.24 -7.57 5.65
N SER A 60 8.40 -7.02 5.28
CA SER A 60 9.70 -7.51 5.75
C SER A 60 9.96 -7.15 7.22
N SER A 61 9.39 -6.05 7.71
CA SER A 61 9.50 -5.62 9.10
C SER A 61 8.61 -6.40 10.09
N LEU A 62 7.58 -7.11 9.60
CA LEU A 62 6.67 -7.86 10.47
C LEU A 62 7.36 -9.07 11.10
N PRO A 63 7.08 -9.39 12.38
CA PRO A 63 7.46 -10.67 12.99
C PRO A 63 6.86 -11.86 12.25
N ASP A 64 7.56 -13.00 12.23
CA ASP A 64 7.15 -14.20 11.48
C ASP A 64 5.74 -14.70 11.82
N ARG A 65 5.28 -14.51 13.06
CA ARG A 65 3.91 -14.83 13.50
C ARG A 65 2.79 -14.10 12.74
N TYR A 66 3.14 -13.04 12.01
CA TYR A 66 2.26 -12.21 11.20
C TYR A 66 2.55 -12.32 9.69
N LYS A 67 3.59 -13.05 9.27
CA LYS A 67 3.89 -13.26 7.84
C LYS A 67 2.96 -14.35 7.28
N LEU A 68 1.72 -13.97 6.99
CA LEU A 68 0.80 -14.80 6.21
C LEU A 68 0.89 -14.43 4.72
N PRO A 69 0.64 -15.38 3.80
CA PRO A 69 0.69 -15.11 2.36
C PRO A 69 -0.47 -14.24 1.86
N ASP A 70 -1.49 -14.01 2.69
CA ASP A 70 -2.69 -13.26 2.31
C ASP A 70 -2.43 -11.74 2.34
N ARG A 71 -2.54 -11.09 1.17
CA ARG A 71 -2.31 -9.64 1.04
C ARG A 71 -3.35 -8.79 1.74
N GLY A 72 -4.60 -9.25 1.81
CA GLY A 72 -5.67 -8.55 2.53
C GLY A 72 -5.37 -8.51 4.03
N PHE A 73 -4.85 -9.60 4.58
CA PHE A 73 -4.38 -9.67 5.95
C PHE A 73 -3.21 -8.72 6.21
N ILE A 74 -2.18 -8.71 5.37
CA ILE A 74 -1.04 -7.80 5.54
C ILE A 74 -1.47 -6.34 5.42
N TRP A 75 -2.37 -6.02 4.49
CA TRP A 75 -2.96 -4.68 4.37
C TRP A 75 -3.72 -4.28 5.65
N TYR A 76 -4.49 -5.19 6.24
CA TYR A 76 -5.17 -4.94 7.50
C TYR A 76 -4.18 -4.65 8.65
N LEU A 77 -3.08 -5.38 8.75
CA LEU A 77 -2.03 -5.09 9.73
C LEU A 77 -1.40 -3.72 9.49
N PHE A 78 -1.08 -3.38 8.24
CA PHE A 78 -0.53 -2.07 7.88
C PHE A 78 -1.47 -0.93 8.26
N SER A 79 -2.78 -1.10 8.02
CA SER A 79 -3.78 -0.08 8.37
C SER A 79 -3.83 0.25 9.86
N GLN A 80 -3.45 -0.69 10.74
CA GLN A 80 -3.33 -0.43 12.18
C GLN A 80 -2.10 0.43 12.49
N ALA A 81 -1.01 0.33 11.71
CA ALA A 81 0.19 1.15 11.88
C ALA A 81 0.01 2.60 11.37
N VAL A 82 -0.91 2.82 10.43
CA VAL A 82 -1.16 4.15 9.84
C VAL A 82 -1.71 5.13 10.87
N LYS A 83 -1.16 6.34 10.86
CA LYS A 83 -1.62 7.50 11.66
C LYS A 83 -2.37 8.51 10.81
N GLU A 84 -1.86 8.77 9.61
CA GLU A 84 -2.35 9.84 8.74
C GLU A 84 -2.11 9.47 7.28
N ILE A 85 -3.06 9.82 6.41
CA ILE A 85 -2.92 9.69 4.96
C ILE A 85 -3.36 11.01 4.32
N HIS A 86 -2.46 11.61 3.54
CA HIS A 86 -2.76 12.74 2.67
C HIS A 86 -2.76 12.27 1.23
N VAL A 87 -3.84 12.53 0.51
CA VAL A 87 -4.00 12.09 -0.89
C VAL A 87 -4.26 13.29 -1.78
N MET A 88 -3.29 13.60 -2.62
CA MET A 88 -3.37 14.61 -3.67
C MET A 88 -3.31 13.92 -5.05
N PRO A 89 -3.74 14.56 -6.15
CA PRO A 89 -3.79 13.92 -7.46
C PRO A 89 -2.48 13.27 -7.93
N GLU A 90 -1.35 13.92 -7.64
CA GLU A 90 -0.02 13.55 -8.14
C GLU A 90 0.92 13.02 -7.03
N GLU A 91 0.50 13.10 -5.77
CA GLU A 91 1.31 12.67 -4.62
C GLU A 91 0.42 12.12 -3.50
N MET A 92 0.86 11.03 -2.85
CA MET A 92 0.26 10.51 -1.63
C MET A 92 1.32 10.43 -0.53
N ARG A 93 0.96 10.86 0.69
CA ARG A 93 1.81 10.71 1.88
C ARG A 93 1.10 9.86 2.91
N ILE A 94 1.82 8.88 3.47
CA ILE A 94 1.31 8.00 4.52
C ILE A 94 2.27 8.08 5.70
N LYS A 95 1.79 8.58 6.83
CA LYS A 95 2.52 8.51 8.10
C LYS A 95 2.09 7.28 8.87
N TYR A 96 3.05 6.50 9.33
CA TYR A 96 2.80 5.25 10.03
C TYR A 96 3.88 4.95 11.07
N GLU A 97 3.50 4.17 12.07
CA GLU A 97 4.37 3.77 13.17
C GLU A 97 4.23 2.27 13.39
N LEU A 98 5.34 1.54 13.27
CA LEU A 98 5.35 0.10 13.48
C LEU A 98 5.00 -0.23 14.93
N ARG A 99 4.11 -1.20 15.13
CA ARG A 99 3.69 -1.65 16.45
C ARG A 99 4.37 -2.96 16.85
N GLU A 100 4.55 -3.16 18.15
CA GLU A 100 5.03 -4.43 18.71
C GLU A 100 3.99 -5.55 18.56
N GLU A 101 2.71 -5.18 18.64
CA GLU A 101 1.57 -6.08 18.50
C GLU A 101 0.53 -5.54 17.52
N TYR A 102 0.01 -6.48 16.73
CA TYR A 102 -1.10 -6.23 15.81
C TYR A 102 -2.24 -7.19 16.11
N HIS A 103 -3.46 -6.70 15.96
CA HIS A 103 -4.65 -7.53 16.05
C HIS A 103 -4.83 -8.30 14.75
N LYS A 104 -5.19 -9.58 14.86
CA LYS A 104 -5.63 -10.38 13.71
C LYS A 104 -7.08 -10.02 13.38
N PRO A 105 -7.51 -10.04 12.11
CA PRO A 105 -8.90 -9.85 11.77
C PRO A 105 -9.74 -10.99 12.36
N PHE A 106 -11.02 -10.74 12.59
CA PHE A 106 -11.94 -11.72 13.17
C PHE A 106 -11.92 -13.05 12.39
N LYS A 107 -11.97 -14.19 13.10
CA LYS A 107 -11.87 -15.55 12.52
C LYS A 107 -12.85 -15.83 11.35
N GLN A 108 -13.93 -15.05 11.21
CA GLN A 108 -14.96 -15.25 10.18
C GLN A 108 -14.57 -14.88 8.75
N PHE A 109 -13.43 -14.22 8.52
CA PHE A 109 -12.98 -13.86 7.16
C PHE A 109 -12.17 -14.98 6.46
N TYR A 110 -12.05 -16.17 7.06
CA TYR A 110 -11.33 -17.34 6.52
C TYR A 110 -12.21 -18.59 6.39
N LEU A 111 -13.44 -18.42 5.89
CA LEU A 111 -14.32 -19.53 5.49
C LEU A 111 -14.42 -19.58 3.96
#